data_AF-A0A7S0ZSA0-F1
#
_entry.id   AF-A0A7S0ZSA0-F1
#
_cell.length_a   1.000
_cell.length_b   1.000
_cell.length_c   1.000
_cell.angle_alpha   90.00
_cell.angle_beta   90.00
_cell.angle_gamma   90.00
#
_symmetry.space_group_name_H-M   'P 1'
#
loop_
_entity.id
_entity.type
_entity.pdbx_description
1 polymer ?
#
loop_
_entity_poly.entity_id
_entity_poly.type
_entity_poly.pdbx_seq_one_letter_code
_entity_poly.pdbx_strand_id
1 'polypeptide(L)'
;MGWDSLIVWFTSACTINGDDAGAYATAFIERGCEHPEDLLTLEERDWPSVKVIHLRKIVRSLAEELLDCTSAAPTTVEELFRAMGSLWLVASEADKPYDGVKVDGFFPEGPGDLAVDAFVEGAAALYTGEAAFVLVKGDGSVVAWGDPLRGGDISSVQDQFTCVRQVFGNKGAFVAVTQDGCIVTWGSHALGGDSSSVKEDLRHRVHHVSSTGSAFAALRTDKSVITWGLPEEGGDSRALDFALVDVRHVYATRAAFAAVKTSGAVVTWGNPSFGGDSSSVQARLTANVKRVYSTMAAFAALKVDGSVVTWGDPECGGDRRRAAALLTSGVEEIFSTSFSFAALRKSGRVATWGHPERGGDSLLVRSFLTSGVQHVYACRSAFAALKFDGSVIPWGYWSYGGDSQPLSSYLEENVLGIFPNREAFAALKTDGSVFVWGDREFGGNLSSAKPRLMGGVSHITASRDAFAAVKDDGSVVAWGSGPGGDCSSVQEQLEHGVKRVYATRGAFAAVRSDGIVVTWGDANYGGDSHSAHPVLESCDVPAVRPASYCPACNHAHMPGCGPCALRLKK
;
A
#
# COMPACT_ATOMS: atom_id res chain seq x y z
N MET A 1 -28.15 -41.39 16.31
CA MET A 1 -27.24 -41.07 17.45
C MET A 1 -27.34 -39.56 17.65
N GLY A 2 -28.36 -39.06 18.36
CA GLY A 2 -28.91 -37.74 18.06
C GLY A 2 -28.35 -36.52 18.81
N TRP A 3 -27.73 -36.66 19.99
CA TRP A 3 -27.32 -35.50 20.82
C TRP A 3 -25.80 -35.36 20.95
N ASP A 4 -25.13 -36.44 21.34
CA ASP A 4 -23.67 -36.43 21.54
C ASP A 4 -22.91 -36.23 20.21
N SER A 5 -23.49 -36.65 19.09
CA SER A 5 -22.85 -36.56 17.76
C SER A 5 -22.67 -35.11 17.30
N LEU A 6 -23.69 -34.26 17.44
CA LEU A 6 -23.65 -32.86 17.03
C LEU A 6 -22.78 -32.00 17.97
N ILE A 7 -22.85 -32.23 19.28
CA ILE A 7 -21.99 -31.51 20.24
C ILE A 7 -20.51 -31.88 20.02
N VAL A 8 -20.21 -33.17 19.85
CA VAL A 8 -18.85 -33.62 19.54
C VAL A 8 -18.41 -33.04 18.20
N TRP A 9 -19.27 -33.00 17.19
CA TRP A 9 -18.93 -32.42 15.90
C TRP A 9 -18.65 -30.91 15.97
N PHE A 10 -19.49 -30.12 16.64
CA PHE A 10 -19.24 -28.68 16.82
C PHE A 10 -17.96 -28.40 17.61
N THR A 11 -17.66 -29.21 18.63
CA THR A 11 -16.47 -29.01 19.45
C THR A 11 -15.18 -29.48 18.77
N SER A 12 -15.22 -30.60 18.05
CA SER A 12 -14.04 -31.23 17.42
C SER A 12 -13.78 -30.76 16.00
N ALA A 13 -14.78 -30.83 15.11
CA ALA A 13 -14.65 -30.46 13.71
C ALA A 13 -14.71 -28.94 13.54
N CYS A 14 -15.66 -28.27 14.23
CA CYS A 14 -15.84 -26.82 14.09
C CYS A 14 -14.99 -26.00 15.08
N THR A 15 -14.34 -26.61 16.08
CA THR A 15 -13.59 -25.91 17.14
C THR A 15 -14.40 -24.84 17.90
N ILE A 16 -15.67 -25.15 18.19
CA ILE A 16 -16.57 -24.30 18.98
C ILE A 16 -16.46 -24.70 20.46
N ASN A 17 -16.52 -23.74 21.40
CA ASN A 17 -16.48 -24.06 22.83
C ASN A 17 -17.71 -24.90 23.25
N GLY A 18 -17.58 -25.67 24.33
CA GLY A 18 -18.62 -26.61 24.76
C GLY A 18 -19.98 -25.97 25.09
N ASP A 19 -19.98 -24.76 25.66
CA ASP A 19 -21.21 -24.07 26.04
C ASP A 19 -22.01 -23.60 24.81
N ASP A 20 -21.34 -22.97 23.85
CA ASP A 20 -21.95 -22.55 22.58
C ASP A 20 -22.32 -23.78 21.73
N ALA A 21 -21.48 -24.83 21.70
CA ALA A 21 -21.76 -26.07 20.98
C ALA A 21 -23.01 -26.80 21.50
N GLY A 22 -23.19 -26.85 22.83
CA GLY A 22 -24.38 -27.43 23.45
C GLY A 22 -25.66 -26.64 23.12
N ALA A 23 -25.59 -25.31 23.16
CA ALA A 23 -26.71 -24.44 22.80
C ALA A 23 -27.11 -24.60 21.32
N TYR A 24 -26.13 -24.67 20.41
CA TYR A 24 -26.39 -24.86 18.98
C TYR A 24 -26.95 -26.25 18.69
N ALA A 25 -26.34 -27.31 19.23
CA ALA A 25 -26.84 -28.67 19.05
C ALA A 25 -28.29 -28.80 19.52
N THR A 26 -28.64 -28.22 20.67
CA THR A 26 -30.02 -28.19 21.16
C THR A 26 -30.96 -27.54 20.14
N ALA A 27 -30.61 -26.34 19.67
CA ALA A 27 -31.44 -25.56 18.75
C ALA A 27 -31.61 -26.19 17.36
N PHE A 28 -30.62 -26.97 16.91
CA PHE A 28 -30.66 -27.71 15.64
C PHE A 28 -31.44 -29.02 15.77
N ILE A 29 -31.29 -29.73 16.89
CA ILE A 29 -32.05 -30.97 17.15
C ILE A 29 -33.54 -30.67 17.34
N GLU A 30 -33.90 -29.57 18.01
CA GLU A 30 -35.28 -29.09 18.10
C GLU A 30 -35.93 -28.81 16.73
N ARG A 31 -35.11 -28.61 15.69
CA ARG A 31 -35.52 -28.41 14.30
C ARG A 31 -35.46 -29.67 13.45
N GLY A 32 -35.11 -30.81 14.06
CA GLY A 32 -35.08 -32.12 13.39
C GLY A 32 -33.73 -32.50 12.77
N CYS A 33 -32.65 -31.76 13.04
CA CYS A 33 -31.31 -32.17 12.62
C CYS A 33 -30.75 -33.19 13.61
N GLU A 34 -30.49 -34.42 13.17
CA GLU A 34 -29.83 -35.46 13.99
C GLU A 34 -28.36 -35.64 13.63
N HIS A 35 -27.96 -35.16 12.44
CA HIS A 35 -26.62 -35.25 11.89
C HIS A 35 -26.16 -33.91 11.27
N PRO A 36 -24.83 -33.65 11.17
CA PRO A 36 -24.31 -32.43 10.56
C PRO A 36 -24.84 -32.17 9.14
N GLU A 37 -24.95 -33.21 8.32
CA GLU A 37 -25.48 -33.13 6.95
C GLU A 37 -26.92 -32.60 6.86
N ASP A 38 -27.73 -32.77 7.91
CA ASP A 38 -29.10 -32.25 7.94
C ASP A 38 -29.14 -30.72 7.94
N LEU A 39 -28.05 -30.06 8.36
CA LEU A 39 -27.92 -28.59 8.34
C LEU A 39 -28.00 -28.01 6.93
N LEU A 40 -27.69 -28.80 5.90
CA LEU A 40 -27.79 -28.40 4.49
C LEU A 40 -29.24 -28.27 4.01
N THR A 41 -30.19 -28.84 4.75
CA THR A 41 -31.62 -28.82 4.39
C THR A 41 -32.37 -27.62 4.98
N LEU A 42 -31.70 -26.82 5.82
CA LEU A 42 -32.28 -25.66 6.48
C LEU A 42 -32.31 -24.44 5.56
N GLU A 43 -33.46 -23.76 5.47
CA GLU A 43 -33.56 -22.46 4.82
C GLU A 43 -33.06 -21.36 5.75
N GLU A 44 -32.73 -20.17 5.22
CA GLU A 44 -32.19 -19.02 5.97
C GLU A 44 -32.95 -18.71 7.27
N ARG A 45 -34.29 -18.75 7.22
CA ARG A 45 -35.16 -18.51 8.38
C ARG A 45 -35.09 -19.58 9.47
N ASP A 46 -34.61 -20.76 9.12
CA ASP A 46 -34.55 -21.92 10.01
C ASP A 46 -33.26 -21.93 10.82
N TRP A 47 -32.27 -21.10 10.48
CA TRP A 47 -31.02 -21.00 11.22
C TRP A 47 -31.25 -20.35 12.60
N PRO A 48 -30.88 -21.03 13.71
CA PRO A 48 -30.86 -20.40 15.01
C PRO A 48 -29.83 -19.26 15.05
N SER A 49 -29.97 -18.32 15.99
CA SER A 49 -29.02 -17.21 16.15
C SER A 49 -27.66 -17.73 16.62
N VAL A 50 -26.74 -17.95 15.67
CA VAL A 50 -25.37 -18.40 15.90
C VAL A 50 -24.41 -17.23 15.74
N LYS A 51 -23.32 -17.19 16.51
CA LYS A 51 -22.27 -16.17 16.33
C LYS A 51 -21.67 -16.30 14.93
N VAL A 52 -21.49 -15.19 14.21
CA VAL A 52 -20.97 -15.18 12.82
C VAL A 52 -19.65 -15.96 12.68
N ILE A 53 -18.75 -15.84 13.65
CA ILE A 53 -17.48 -16.59 13.67
C ILE A 53 -17.68 -18.11 13.81
N HIS A 54 -18.72 -18.55 14.52
CA HIS A 54 -19.07 -19.96 14.67
C HIS A 54 -19.79 -20.48 13.42
N LEU A 55 -20.67 -19.67 12.81
CA LEU A 55 -21.31 -20.01 11.55
C LEU A 55 -20.27 -20.28 10.45
N ARG A 56 -19.23 -19.43 10.34
CA ARG A 56 -18.12 -19.62 9.39
C ARG A 56 -17.34 -20.92 9.64
N LYS A 57 -17.17 -21.33 10.90
CA LYS A 57 -16.52 -22.59 11.28
C LYS A 57 -17.40 -23.79 10.90
N ILE A 58 -18.70 -23.72 11.18
CA ILE A 58 -19.68 -24.76 10.83
C ILE A 58 -19.72 -25.00 9.32
N VAL A 59 -19.82 -23.92 8.54
CA VAL A 59 -19.84 -24.00 7.07
C VAL A 59 -18.54 -24.58 6.50
N ARG A 60 -17.39 -24.20 7.07
CA ARG A 60 -16.10 -24.73 6.64
C ARG A 60 -16.00 -26.24 6.90
N SER A 61 -16.32 -26.69 8.11
CA SER A 61 -16.22 -28.10 8.48
C SER A 61 -17.20 -28.98 7.69
N LEU A 62 -18.42 -28.49 7.42
CA LEU A 62 -19.38 -29.14 6.53
C LEU A 62 -18.82 -29.29 5.10
N ALA A 63 -18.20 -28.25 4.56
CA ALA A 63 -17.61 -28.30 3.24
C ALA A 63 -16.46 -29.32 3.18
N GLU A 64 -15.59 -29.35 4.19
CA GLU A 64 -14.47 -30.29 4.28
C GLU A 64 -14.94 -31.75 4.33
N GLU A 65 -15.96 -32.09 5.12
CA GLU A 65 -16.51 -33.46 5.19
C GLU A 65 -17.20 -33.91 3.90
N LEU A 66 -17.87 -32.98 3.19
CA LEU A 66 -18.52 -33.26 1.91
C LEU A 66 -17.50 -33.45 0.77
N LEU A 67 -16.37 -32.75 0.83
CA LEU A 67 -15.25 -32.91 -0.11
C LEU A 67 -14.55 -34.27 0.06
N ASP A 68 -14.47 -34.81 1.29
CA ASP A 68 -13.94 -36.15 1.53
C ASP A 68 -14.88 -37.28 1.08
N CYS A 69 -16.19 -37.01 0.96
CA CYS A 69 -17.19 -38.01 0.55
C CYS A 69 -17.41 -38.13 -0.98
N THR A 70 -16.91 -37.18 -1.79
CA THR A 70 -17.25 -37.08 -3.22
C THR A 70 -16.21 -37.73 -4.14
N SER A 71 -16.35 -39.04 -4.37
CA SER A 71 -15.71 -39.74 -5.49
C SER A 71 -16.62 -39.91 -6.73
N ALA A 72 -17.76 -39.20 -6.83
CA ALA A 72 -18.71 -39.36 -7.94
C ALA A 72 -19.38 -38.05 -8.43
N ALA A 73 -19.34 -37.91 -9.77
CA ALA A 73 -20.09 -37.07 -10.74
C ALA A 73 -20.35 -35.56 -10.50
N PRO A 74 -20.22 -34.69 -11.53
CA PRO A 74 -20.18 -33.21 -11.38
C PRO A 74 -21.53 -32.54 -11.03
N THR A 75 -22.65 -33.25 -11.12
CA THR A 75 -24.00 -32.66 -10.97
C THR A 75 -24.41 -32.40 -9.52
N THR A 76 -23.79 -33.07 -8.54
CA THR A 76 -24.06 -32.84 -7.11
C THR A 76 -23.32 -31.62 -6.56
N VAL A 77 -22.19 -31.25 -7.16
CA VAL A 77 -21.36 -30.12 -6.72
C VAL A 77 -22.05 -28.77 -6.96
N GLU A 78 -22.78 -28.61 -8.07
CA GLU A 78 -23.53 -27.38 -8.37
C GLU A 78 -24.74 -27.16 -7.45
N GLU A 79 -25.45 -28.24 -7.08
CA GLU A 79 -26.53 -28.18 -6.07
C GLU A 79 -25.97 -27.91 -4.67
N LEU A 80 -24.79 -28.45 -4.36
CA LEU A 80 -24.03 -28.13 -3.13
C LEU A 80 -23.66 -26.65 -3.07
N PHE A 81 -23.13 -26.09 -4.17
CA PHE A 81 -22.79 -24.66 -4.27
C PHE A 81 -24.03 -23.76 -4.18
N ARG A 82 -25.20 -24.20 -4.66
CA ARG A 82 -26.47 -23.49 -4.48
C ARG A 82 -26.93 -23.47 -3.02
N ALA A 83 -26.91 -24.61 -2.34
CA ALA A 83 -27.29 -24.71 -0.93
C ALA A 83 -26.32 -23.93 -0.01
N MET A 84 -25.01 -23.98 -0.32
CA MET A 84 -23.99 -23.17 0.35
C MET A 84 -24.12 -21.67 0.03
N GLY A 85 -24.61 -21.32 -1.17
CA GLY A 85 -24.87 -19.93 -1.57
C GLY A 85 -25.94 -19.26 -0.72
N SER A 86 -27.00 -20.00 -0.35
CA SER A 86 -28.00 -19.52 0.62
C SER A 86 -27.44 -19.36 2.03
N LEU A 87 -26.58 -20.26 2.52
CA LEU A 87 -25.90 -20.12 3.82
C LEU A 87 -24.91 -18.93 3.85
N TRP A 88 -24.23 -18.66 2.72
CA TRP A 88 -23.31 -17.55 2.59
C TRP A 88 -24.05 -16.21 2.60
N LEU A 89 -25.27 -16.16 2.06
CA LEU A 89 -26.13 -14.98 2.10
C LEU A 89 -26.48 -14.57 3.55
N VAL A 90 -26.89 -15.51 4.41
CA VAL A 90 -27.16 -15.25 5.85
C VAL A 90 -25.94 -14.73 6.59
N ALA A 91 -24.74 -15.19 6.23
CA ALA A 91 -23.48 -14.70 6.79
C ALA A 91 -23.01 -13.37 6.18
N SER A 92 -23.53 -12.99 5.00
CA SER A 92 -23.13 -11.81 4.22
C SER A 92 -24.11 -10.64 4.31
N GLU A 93 -25.33 -10.81 4.82
CA GLU A 93 -26.26 -9.67 4.96
C GLU A 93 -25.88 -8.67 6.08
N ALA A 94 -24.82 -8.97 6.86
CA ALA A 94 -24.13 -8.00 7.71
C ALA A 94 -22.94 -7.30 7.02
N ASP A 95 -22.55 -7.73 5.82
CA ASP A 95 -21.37 -7.27 5.08
C ASP A 95 -21.76 -7.08 3.60
N LYS A 96 -22.31 -5.92 3.25
CA LYS A 96 -22.32 -5.52 1.83
C LYS A 96 -20.87 -5.29 1.38
N PRO A 97 -20.38 -6.02 0.36
CA PRO A 97 -19.07 -5.72 -0.21
C PRO A 97 -19.18 -4.41 -1.00
N TYR A 98 -18.46 -3.39 -0.54
CA TYR A 98 -18.05 -2.31 -1.43
C TYR A 98 -17.01 -2.88 -2.39
N ASP A 99 -17.46 -3.18 -3.61
CA ASP A 99 -16.59 -3.59 -4.71
C ASP A 99 -15.56 -2.50 -5.04
N GLY A 100 -14.31 -2.96 -5.15
CA GLY A 100 -13.23 -2.30 -5.90
C GLY A 100 -12.67 -1.00 -5.31
N VAL A 101 -11.66 -1.09 -4.43
CA VAL A 101 -10.75 0.05 -4.19
C VAL A 101 -9.32 -0.40 -3.85
N LYS A 102 -8.39 0.01 -4.72
CA LYS A 102 -6.94 0.05 -4.56
C LYS A 102 -6.53 0.71 -3.25
N VAL A 103 -5.58 0.11 -2.56
CA VAL A 103 -5.00 0.64 -1.33
C VAL A 103 -3.50 0.51 -1.51
N ASP A 104 -2.81 1.64 -1.48
CA ASP A 104 -1.35 1.69 -1.41
C ASP A 104 -0.96 2.06 0.03
N GLY A 105 -0.14 1.19 0.63
CA GLY A 105 0.64 1.49 1.82
C GLY A 105 2.04 1.90 1.37
N PHE A 106 2.41 3.15 1.68
CA PHE A 106 3.71 3.78 1.42
C PHE A 106 4.16 3.95 -0.06
N PHE A 107 3.64 5.00 -0.69
CA PHE A 107 4.53 6.05 -1.24
C PHE A 107 4.48 7.24 -0.28
N PRO A 108 5.61 7.76 0.21
CA PRO A 108 5.58 9.00 0.94
C PRO A 108 5.18 10.13 -0.03
N GLU A 109 4.20 10.93 0.39
CA GLU A 109 3.69 12.16 -0.26
C GLU A 109 2.46 12.01 -1.18
N GLY A 110 1.26 12.03 -0.58
CA GLY A 110 -0.02 12.16 -1.30
C GLY A 110 -0.29 11.02 -2.30
N PRO A 111 -1.41 11.05 -3.04
CA PRO A 111 -1.49 10.30 -4.28
C PRO A 111 -0.63 11.04 -5.30
N GLY A 112 0.67 10.75 -5.22
CA GLY A 112 1.67 11.00 -6.23
C GLY A 112 2.37 9.67 -6.45
N ASP A 113 1.81 8.83 -7.32
CA ASP A 113 2.40 7.55 -7.69
C ASP A 113 3.82 7.76 -8.26
N LEU A 114 4.71 6.85 -7.84
CA LEU A 114 6.11 6.70 -8.23
C LEU A 114 6.45 7.20 -9.63
N ALA A 115 7.37 8.15 -9.72
CA ALA A 115 8.26 8.21 -10.88
C ALA A 115 9.24 7.03 -10.78
N VAL A 116 9.14 6.07 -11.70
CA VAL A 116 10.21 5.08 -11.91
C VAL A 116 11.12 5.67 -12.99
N ASP A 117 12.39 5.94 -12.68
CA ASP A 117 13.41 6.31 -13.68
C ASP A 117 13.56 5.12 -14.65
N ALA A 118 12.77 5.15 -15.73
CA ALA A 118 12.73 4.12 -16.74
C ALA A 118 13.73 4.50 -17.84
N PHE A 119 14.88 3.83 -17.88
CA PHE A 119 15.79 3.86 -19.04
C PHE A 119 15.18 3.06 -20.19
N VAL A 120 14.17 3.64 -20.86
CA VAL A 120 13.91 3.36 -22.28
C VAL A 120 14.91 4.21 -23.07
N GLU A 121 15.27 3.83 -24.30
CA GLU A 121 16.09 4.71 -25.15
C GLU A 121 15.36 6.03 -25.37
N GLY A 122 15.86 7.08 -24.72
CA GLY A 122 15.13 8.33 -24.63
C GLY A 122 13.88 8.27 -23.76
N ALA A 123 13.82 7.50 -22.67
CA ALA A 123 12.88 7.76 -21.56
C ALA A 123 13.52 8.22 -20.26
N ALA A 124 12.78 9.10 -19.59
CA ALA A 124 13.14 9.72 -18.33
C ALA A 124 12.32 9.17 -17.16
N ALA A 125 11.02 8.87 -17.33
CA ALA A 125 10.18 8.36 -16.23
C ALA A 125 8.89 7.65 -16.69
N LEU A 126 8.44 6.60 -15.97
CA LEU A 126 7.16 5.91 -16.16
C LEU A 126 6.21 6.16 -14.98
N TYR A 127 4.93 6.41 -15.28
CA TYR A 127 3.85 6.71 -14.33
C TYR A 127 2.63 5.80 -14.59
N THR A 128 1.87 5.48 -13.55
CA THR A 128 0.70 4.59 -13.62
C THR A 128 -0.56 5.24 -13.06
N GLY A 129 -1.72 4.98 -13.65
CA GLY A 129 -3.04 5.30 -13.12
C GLY A 129 -3.87 4.05 -12.83
N GLU A 130 -5.18 4.20 -12.61
CA GLU A 130 -6.02 3.04 -12.32
C GLU A 130 -6.17 2.09 -13.52
N ALA A 131 -6.31 2.66 -14.72
CA ALA A 131 -6.61 1.95 -15.96
C ALA A 131 -5.72 2.35 -17.16
N ALA A 132 -4.69 3.16 -16.94
CA ALA A 132 -3.81 3.66 -17.99
C ALA A 132 -2.38 3.95 -17.48
N PHE A 133 -1.47 4.12 -18.43
CA PHE A 133 -0.03 4.26 -18.23
C PHE A 133 0.51 5.48 -18.98
N VAL A 134 1.58 6.08 -18.46
CA VAL A 134 2.20 7.27 -19.05
C VAL A 134 3.72 7.19 -18.96
N LEU A 135 4.39 7.20 -20.11
CA LEU A 135 5.84 7.26 -20.24
C LEU A 135 6.26 8.67 -20.66
N VAL A 136 7.18 9.27 -19.92
CA VAL A 136 7.85 10.53 -20.26
C VAL A 136 9.23 10.22 -20.84
N LYS A 137 9.47 10.71 -22.05
CA LYS A 137 10.70 10.54 -22.79
C LYS A 137 11.79 11.51 -22.31
N GLY A 138 13.08 11.17 -22.51
CA GLY A 138 14.23 12.03 -22.20
C GLY A 138 14.31 13.29 -23.07
N ASP A 139 13.64 13.28 -24.22
CA ASP A 139 13.40 14.48 -25.05
C ASP A 139 12.21 15.34 -24.54
N GLY A 140 11.52 14.90 -23.49
CA GLY A 140 10.35 15.55 -22.91
C GLY A 140 9.02 15.17 -23.56
N SER A 141 9.00 14.30 -24.58
CA SER A 141 7.77 13.81 -25.20
C SER A 141 7.03 12.80 -24.30
N VAL A 142 5.72 12.60 -24.50
CA VAL A 142 4.90 11.70 -23.66
C VAL A 142 4.23 10.63 -24.53
N VAL A 143 4.13 9.41 -24.01
CA VAL A 143 3.38 8.29 -24.58
C VAL A 143 2.43 7.75 -23.52
N ALA A 144 1.18 7.51 -23.86
CA ALA A 144 0.21 6.89 -22.96
C ALA A 144 -0.47 5.69 -23.62
N TRP A 145 -0.88 4.71 -22.82
CA TRP A 145 -1.62 3.53 -23.27
C TRP A 145 -2.52 2.98 -22.15
N GLY A 146 -3.52 2.18 -22.51
CA GLY A 146 -4.53 1.63 -21.59
C GLY A 146 -5.95 2.03 -22.00
N ASP A 147 -6.87 2.10 -21.03
CA ASP A 147 -8.25 2.55 -21.27
C ASP A 147 -8.24 4.00 -21.82
N PRO A 148 -8.68 4.23 -23.07
CA PRO A 148 -8.63 5.55 -23.71
C PRO A 148 -9.39 6.61 -22.91
N LEU A 149 -10.51 6.24 -22.28
CA LEU A 149 -11.36 7.16 -21.52
C LEU A 149 -10.76 7.50 -20.15
N ARG A 150 -9.74 6.76 -19.71
CA ARG A 150 -9.08 6.92 -18.41
C ARG A 150 -7.60 7.30 -18.55
N GLY A 151 -7.23 7.92 -19.66
CA GLY A 151 -5.90 8.50 -19.88
C GLY A 151 -4.94 7.65 -20.71
N GLY A 152 -5.43 6.56 -21.31
CA GLY A 152 -4.65 5.74 -22.24
C GLY A 152 -4.52 6.31 -23.66
N ASP A 153 -5.21 7.42 -23.95
CA ASP A 153 -5.11 8.14 -25.22
C ASP A 153 -4.71 9.61 -24.95
N ILE A 154 -3.64 10.05 -25.61
CA ILE A 154 -3.09 11.40 -25.56
C ILE A 154 -3.08 12.10 -26.92
N SER A 155 -3.68 11.49 -27.94
CA SER A 155 -3.68 12.02 -29.32
C SER A 155 -4.18 13.47 -29.41
N SER A 156 -5.11 13.87 -28.53
CA SER A 156 -5.66 15.23 -28.45
C SER A 156 -4.75 16.27 -27.80
N VAL A 157 -3.75 15.83 -27.04
CA VAL A 157 -2.84 16.71 -26.26
C VAL A 157 -1.36 16.46 -26.57
N GLN A 158 -1.06 15.58 -27.52
CA GLN A 158 0.30 15.17 -27.87
C GLN A 158 1.23 16.36 -28.15
N ASP A 159 0.74 17.35 -28.89
CA ASP A 159 1.52 18.53 -29.29
C ASP A 159 1.70 19.56 -28.15
N GLN A 160 1.07 19.35 -26.99
CA GLN A 160 1.14 20.25 -25.84
C GLN A 160 2.28 19.88 -24.88
N PHE A 161 2.82 18.67 -24.97
CA PHE A 161 3.89 18.22 -24.08
C PHE A 161 5.22 18.87 -24.46
N THR A 162 5.79 19.62 -23.52
CA THR A 162 7.13 20.22 -23.65
C THR A 162 7.86 20.11 -22.32
N CYS A 163 9.09 19.57 -22.34
CA CYS A 163 9.95 19.45 -21.15
C CYS A 163 9.20 18.97 -19.89
N VAL A 164 8.46 17.86 -19.99
CA VAL A 164 7.70 17.31 -18.87
C VAL A 164 8.64 16.95 -17.73
N ARG A 165 8.37 17.50 -16.55
CA ARG A 165 9.14 17.24 -15.32
C ARG A 165 8.54 16.08 -14.54
N GLN A 166 7.21 16.06 -14.38
CA GLN A 166 6.52 15.06 -13.57
C GLN A 166 5.09 14.85 -14.06
N VAL A 167 4.57 13.63 -13.96
CA VAL A 167 3.16 13.32 -14.23
C VAL A 167 2.49 12.85 -12.94
N PHE A 168 1.22 13.22 -12.76
CA PHE A 168 0.39 12.81 -11.65
C PHE A 168 -0.91 12.22 -12.21
N GLY A 169 -1.45 11.21 -11.53
CA GLY A 169 -2.66 10.50 -11.93
C GLY A 169 -3.71 10.44 -10.84
N ASN A 170 -4.95 10.16 -11.26
CA ASN A 170 -6.03 9.70 -10.39
C ASN A 170 -6.75 8.50 -11.04
N LYS A 171 -7.99 8.20 -10.63
CA LYS A 171 -8.72 7.03 -11.14
C LYS A 171 -9.01 7.05 -12.64
N GLY A 172 -9.00 8.22 -13.27
CA GLY A 172 -9.28 8.28 -14.71
C GLY A 172 -8.75 9.49 -15.45
N ALA A 173 -7.89 10.30 -14.84
CA ALA A 173 -7.24 11.42 -15.50
C ALA A 173 -5.78 11.55 -15.07
N PHE A 174 -5.02 12.27 -15.88
CA PHE A 174 -3.62 12.60 -15.62
C PHE A 174 -3.35 14.08 -15.82
N VAL A 175 -2.27 14.53 -15.20
CA VAL A 175 -1.69 15.85 -15.38
C VAL A 175 -0.18 15.76 -15.46
N ALA A 176 0.39 16.26 -16.55
CA ALA A 176 1.82 16.46 -16.69
C ALA A 176 2.16 17.89 -16.27
N VAL A 177 3.17 18.06 -15.43
CA VAL A 177 3.77 19.34 -15.05
C VAL A 177 5.09 19.50 -15.79
N THR A 178 5.24 20.59 -16.51
CA THR A 178 6.45 20.91 -17.30
C THR A 178 7.51 21.62 -16.44
N GLN A 179 8.75 21.71 -16.92
CA GLN A 179 9.84 22.39 -16.22
C GLN A 179 9.58 23.89 -15.97
N ASP A 180 8.82 24.55 -16.85
CA ASP A 180 8.41 25.94 -16.73
C ASP A 180 7.14 26.13 -15.86
N GLY A 181 6.63 25.06 -15.25
CA GLY A 181 5.49 25.10 -14.33
C GLY A 181 4.12 25.23 -15.01
N CYS A 182 4.03 24.91 -16.31
CA CYS A 182 2.76 24.70 -17.00
C CYS A 182 2.23 23.29 -16.76
N ILE A 183 0.97 23.06 -17.14
CA ILE A 183 0.35 21.75 -17.07
C ILE A 183 -0.32 21.33 -18.38
N VAL A 184 -0.36 20.02 -18.59
CA VAL A 184 -1.14 19.36 -19.65
C VAL A 184 -2.00 18.30 -18.99
N THR A 185 -3.32 18.32 -19.19
CA THR A 185 -4.26 17.34 -18.60
C THR A 185 -4.94 16.51 -19.67
N TRP A 186 -5.23 15.24 -19.36
CA TRP A 186 -5.95 14.34 -20.26
C TRP A 186 -6.65 13.19 -19.49
N GLY A 187 -7.43 12.39 -20.22
CA GLY A 187 -8.29 11.35 -19.67
C GLY A 187 -9.72 11.85 -19.45
N SER A 188 -10.41 11.29 -18.46
CA SER A 188 -11.81 11.60 -18.18
C SER A 188 -11.98 13.07 -17.82
N HIS A 189 -12.73 13.81 -18.64
CA HIS A 189 -13.05 15.22 -18.41
C HIS A 189 -13.63 15.45 -17.00
N ALA A 190 -14.56 14.59 -16.56
CA ALA A 190 -15.21 14.71 -15.26
C ALA A 190 -14.26 14.49 -14.07
N LEU A 191 -13.18 13.72 -14.26
CA LEU A 191 -12.20 13.39 -13.21
C LEU A 191 -10.96 14.30 -13.27
N GLY A 192 -11.03 15.43 -13.98
CA GLY A 192 -9.94 16.41 -14.05
C GLY A 192 -9.03 16.28 -15.27
N GLY A 193 -9.41 15.48 -16.27
CA GLY A 193 -8.76 15.48 -17.59
C GLY A 193 -8.95 16.80 -18.34
N ASP A 194 -9.95 17.59 -17.96
CA ASP A 194 -10.18 18.95 -18.44
C ASP A 194 -9.80 19.98 -17.36
N SER A 195 -8.79 20.80 -17.65
CA SER A 195 -8.35 21.91 -16.81
C SER A 195 -8.65 23.29 -17.43
N SER A 196 -9.47 23.34 -18.49
CA SER A 196 -9.74 24.57 -19.24
C SER A 196 -10.30 25.71 -18.38
N SER A 197 -11.10 25.38 -17.37
CA SER A 197 -11.70 26.34 -16.42
C SER A 197 -10.68 27.07 -15.53
N VAL A 198 -9.51 26.47 -15.32
CA VAL A 198 -8.44 26.99 -14.44
C VAL A 198 -7.12 27.20 -15.20
N LYS A 199 -7.15 27.12 -16.53
CA LYS A 199 -5.95 27.15 -17.39
C LYS A 199 -5.11 28.40 -17.17
N GLU A 200 -5.74 29.56 -17.07
CA GLU A 200 -5.03 30.84 -16.85
C GLU A 200 -4.37 30.90 -15.47
N ASP A 201 -5.03 30.35 -14.45
CA ASP A 201 -4.54 30.36 -13.06
C ASP A 201 -3.34 29.41 -12.84
N LEU A 202 -3.17 28.42 -13.71
CA LEU A 202 -2.11 27.41 -13.59
C LEU A 202 -0.87 27.71 -14.45
N ARG A 203 -0.94 28.67 -15.38
CA ARG A 203 0.16 28.97 -16.30
C ARG A 203 1.44 29.41 -15.58
N HIS A 204 2.52 28.68 -15.83
CA HIS A 204 3.88 28.92 -15.32
C HIS A 204 3.98 29.04 -13.79
N ARG A 205 3.06 28.42 -13.06
CA ARG A 205 2.95 28.59 -11.61
C ARG A 205 2.91 27.28 -10.85
N VAL A 206 2.78 26.12 -11.50
CA VAL A 206 2.58 24.86 -10.76
C VAL A 206 3.91 24.31 -10.24
N HIS A 207 4.02 24.18 -8.92
CA HIS A 207 5.16 23.55 -8.25
C HIS A 207 4.91 22.06 -8.00
N HIS A 208 3.72 21.69 -7.52
CA HIS A 208 3.36 20.32 -7.19
C HIS A 208 1.87 20.09 -7.39
N VAL A 209 1.46 18.86 -7.68
CA VAL A 209 0.05 18.50 -7.78
C VAL A 209 -0.24 17.33 -6.85
N SER A 210 -1.34 17.44 -6.11
CA SER A 210 -1.92 16.35 -5.34
C SER A 210 -3.26 15.96 -5.97
N SER A 211 -3.62 14.68 -5.95
CA SER A 211 -4.92 14.23 -6.44
C SER A 211 -5.83 13.71 -5.32
N THR A 212 -7.12 13.56 -5.59
CA THR A 212 -7.99 12.60 -4.91
C THR A 212 -8.28 11.46 -5.88
N GLY A 213 -9.30 10.63 -5.65
CA GLY A 213 -9.76 9.68 -6.65
C GLY A 213 -10.22 10.36 -7.95
N SER A 214 -10.75 11.58 -7.87
CA SER A 214 -11.47 12.21 -8.99
C SER A 214 -11.19 13.72 -9.18
N ALA A 215 -10.27 14.30 -8.42
CA ALA A 215 -9.91 15.72 -8.53
C ALA A 215 -8.40 15.94 -8.38
N PHE A 216 -7.95 17.14 -8.74
CA PHE A 216 -6.57 17.59 -8.58
C PHE A 216 -6.51 18.91 -7.82
N ALA A 217 -5.41 19.11 -7.11
CA ALA A 217 -5.05 20.33 -6.42
C ALA A 217 -3.60 20.69 -6.76
N ALA A 218 -3.40 21.80 -7.48
CA ALA A 218 -2.09 22.32 -7.80
C ALA A 218 -1.64 23.33 -6.74
N LEU A 219 -0.51 23.04 -6.10
CA LEU A 219 0.23 24.01 -5.29
C LEU A 219 1.08 24.88 -6.22
N ARG A 220 0.81 26.18 -6.20
CA ARG A 220 1.50 27.17 -7.01
C ARG A 220 2.80 27.68 -6.36
N THR A 221 3.68 28.27 -7.15
CA THR A 221 4.95 28.89 -6.73
C THR A 221 4.76 30.08 -5.79
N ASP A 222 3.60 30.74 -5.88
CA ASP A 222 3.16 31.79 -4.94
C ASP A 222 2.48 31.24 -3.67
N LYS A 223 2.55 29.91 -3.46
CA LYS A 223 1.95 29.18 -2.32
C LYS A 223 0.42 29.23 -2.28
N SER A 224 -0.24 29.61 -3.37
CA SER A 224 -1.70 29.43 -3.49
C SER A 224 -2.05 28.03 -4.00
N VAL A 225 -3.29 27.59 -3.79
CA VAL A 225 -3.79 26.30 -4.33
C VAL A 225 -4.97 26.56 -5.25
N ILE A 226 -4.95 25.89 -6.40
CA ILE A 226 -6.05 25.87 -7.37
C ILE A 226 -6.46 24.42 -7.59
N THR A 227 -7.77 24.15 -7.67
CA THR A 227 -8.30 22.79 -7.87
C THR A 227 -9.17 22.68 -9.11
N TRP A 228 -9.27 21.46 -9.65
CA TRP A 228 -10.17 21.11 -10.75
C TRP A 228 -10.54 19.62 -10.71
N GLY A 229 -11.51 19.22 -11.52
CA GLY A 229 -12.09 17.87 -11.52
C GLY A 229 -13.44 17.83 -10.81
N LEU A 230 -13.80 16.67 -10.24
CA LEU A 230 -15.12 16.49 -9.66
C LEU A 230 -15.33 17.38 -8.42
N PRO A 231 -16.30 18.32 -8.41
CA PRO A 231 -16.48 19.28 -7.30
C PRO A 231 -16.70 18.60 -5.95
N GLU A 232 -17.52 17.54 -5.94
CA GLU A 232 -17.86 16.76 -4.73
C GLU A 232 -16.65 16.07 -4.08
N GLU A 233 -15.56 15.87 -4.83
CA GLU A 233 -14.31 15.28 -4.34
C GLU A 233 -13.16 16.30 -4.25
N GLY A 234 -13.49 17.59 -4.16
CA GLY A 234 -12.54 18.68 -3.93
C GLY A 234 -12.05 19.41 -5.19
N GLY A 235 -12.67 19.14 -6.34
CA GLY A 235 -12.37 19.79 -7.62
C GLY A 235 -12.82 21.25 -7.74
N ASP A 236 -13.50 21.80 -6.73
CA ASP A 236 -13.86 23.22 -6.66
C ASP A 236 -13.38 23.85 -5.36
N SER A 237 -12.48 24.84 -5.48
CA SER A 237 -11.88 25.56 -4.35
C SER A 237 -12.23 27.05 -4.32
N ARG A 238 -13.11 27.53 -5.22
CA ARG A 238 -13.41 28.98 -5.36
C ARG A 238 -13.93 29.64 -4.09
N ALA A 239 -14.67 28.89 -3.26
CA ALA A 239 -15.14 29.37 -1.96
C ALA A 239 -13.99 29.59 -0.94
N LEU A 240 -12.78 29.14 -1.24
CA LEU A 240 -11.62 29.10 -0.37
C LEU A 240 -10.42 29.89 -0.91
N ASP A 241 -10.59 30.69 -1.96
CA ASP A 241 -9.51 31.46 -2.60
C ASP A 241 -8.66 32.27 -1.59
N PHE A 242 -9.32 32.92 -0.62
CA PHE A 242 -8.63 33.69 0.43
C PHE A 242 -8.00 32.81 1.52
N ALA A 243 -8.44 31.57 1.69
CA ALA A 243 -7.96 30.65 2.71
C ALA A 243 -6.75 29.84 2.22
N LEU A 244 -6.74 29.47 0.94
CA LEU A 244 -5.73 28.64 0.26
C LEU A 244 -4.55 29.45 -0.27
N VAL A 245 -3.99 30.30 0.58
CA VAL A 245 -2.75 31.07 0.37
C VAL A 245 -1.71 30.65 1.39
N ASP A 246 -0.42 30.90 1.16
CA ASP A 246 0.67 30.47 2.07
C ASP A 246 0.65 28.97 2.40
N VAL A 247 0.19 28.13 1.46
CA VAL A 247 0.18 26.68 1.59
C VAL A 247 1.58 26.13 1.43
N ARG A 248 1.96 25.20 2.32
CA ARG A 248 3.24 24.50 2.29
C ARG A 248 3.10 23.12 1.64
N HIS A 249 2.06 22.38 2.00
CA HIS A 249 1.75 21.06 1.44
C HIS A 249 0.24 20.84 1.38
N VAL A 250 -0.20 20.07 0.38
CA VAL A 250 -1.56 19.56 0.26
C VAL A 250 -1.51 18.05 0.48
N TYR A 251 -2.42 17.54 1.30
CA TYR A 251 -2.64 16.12 1.57
C TYR A 251 -4.01 15.74 1.06
N ALA A 252 -4.20 14.47 0.73
CA ALA A 252 -5.49 13.98 0.24
C ALA A 252 -5.89 12.66 0.92
N THR A 253 -7.20 12.45 1.01
CA THR A 253 -7.84 11.15 1.16
C THR A 253 -8.39 10.73 -0.21
N ARG A 254 -9.24 9.70 -0.26
CA ARG A 254 -9.88 9.29 -1.51
C ARG A 254 -10.74 10.40 -2.14
N ALA A 255 -11.31 11.32 -1.36
CA ALA A 255 -12.29 12.29 -1.87
C ALA A 255 -12.24 13.67 -1.18
N ALA A 256 -11.19 13.95 -0.38
CA ALA A 256 -11.02 15.24 0.27
C ALA A 256 -9.55 15.66 0.32
N PHE A 257 -9.33 16.95 0.50
CA PHE A 257 -8.01 17.55 0.64
C PHE A 257 -7.85 18.26 2.00
N ALA A 258 -6.60 18.32 2.45
CA ALA A 258 -6.17 19.10 3.60
C ALA A 258 -4.88 19.87 3.25
N ALA A 259 -4.95 21.20 3.20
CA ALA A 259 -3.79 22.07 3.00
C ALA A 259 -3.20 22.49 4.35
N VAL A 260 -1.90 22.26 4.52
CA VAL A 260 -1.13 22.76 5.66
C VAL A 260 -0.42 24.05 5.25
N LYS A 261 -0.77 25.16 5.91
CA LYS A 261 -0.17 26.49 5.70
C LYS A 261 1.23 26.57 6.30
N THR A 262 2.00 27.58 5.91
CA THR A 262 3.33 27.90 6.48
C THR A 262 3.28 28.19 7.98
N SER A 263 2.16 28.71 8.48
CA SER A 263 1.88 28.89 9.92
C SER A 263 1.60 27.59 10.67
N GLY A 264 1.44 26.47 9.95
CA GLY A 264 0.96 25.19 10.49
C GLY A 264 -0.55 25.16 10.73
N ALA A 265 -1.32 26.12 10.19
CA ALA A 265 -2.77 26.04 10.14
C ALA A 265 -3.24 25.04 9.07
N VAL A 266 -4.43 24.45 9.22
CA VAL A 266 -5.02 23.53 8.25
C VAL A 266 -6.34 24.08 7.69
N VAL A 267 -6.49 23.96 6.37
CA VAL A 267 -7.73 24.24 5.63
C VAL A 267 -8.12 22.95 4.90
N THR A 268 -9.37 22.51 5.03
CA THR A 268 -9.88 21.29 4.39
C THR A 268 -11.01 21.59 3.43
N TRP A 269 -11.18 20.73 2.41
CA TRP A 269 -12.28 20.81 1.45
C TRP A 269 -12.50 19.48 0.73
N GLY A 270 -13.56 19.41 -0.06
CA GLY A 270 -14.01 18.18 -0.72
C GLY A 270 -15.07 17.46 0.11
N ASN A 271 -15.21 16.14 -0.09
CA ASN A 271 -16.31 15.39 0.50
C ASN A 271 -16.23 15.37 2.04
N PRO A 272 -17.26 15.85 2.77
CA PRO A 272 -17.26 15.88 4.23
C PRO A 272 -17.06 14.50 4.88
N SER A 273 -17.66 13.45 4.31
CA SER A 273 -17.54 12.07 4.80
C SER A 273 -16.13 11.49 4.62
N PHE A 274 -15.27 12.13 3.83
CA PHE A 274 -13.88 11.72 3.61
C PHE A 274 -12.87 12.68 4.25
N GLY A 275 -13.31 13.56 5.15
CA GLY A 275 -12.46 14.51 5.87
C GLY A 275 -12.39 15.91 5.25
N GLY A 276 -13.29 16.24 4.32
CA GLY A 276 -13.42 17.58 3.76
C GLY A 276 -13.91 18.63 4.76
N ASP A 277 -14.59 18.21 5.83
CA ASP A 277 -15.03 19.06 6.93
C ASP A 277 -14.21 18.82 8.21
N SER A 278 -13.41 19.80 8.61
CA SER A 278 -12.67 19.83 9.87
C SER A 278 -13.25 20.78 10.92
N SER A 279 -14.45 21.32 10.71
CA SER A 279 -15.07 22.35 11.57
C SER A 279 -15.10 21.97 13.06
N SER A 280 -15.41 20.71 13.35
CA SER A 280 -15.46 20.16 14.72
C SER A 280 -14.13 20.19 15.47
N VAL A 281 -13.00 20.27 14.76
CA VAL A 281 -11.64 20.30 15.32
C VAL A 281 -10.85 21.54 14.92
N GLN A 282 -11.47 22.50 14.23
CA GLN A 282 -10.78 23.64 13.62
C GLN A 282 -9.96 24.46 14.63
N ALA A 283 -10.46 24.63 15.85
CA ALA A 283 -9.76 25.34 16.91
C ALA A 283 -8.39 24.72 17.28
N ARG A 284 -8.21 23.40 17.05
CA ARG A 284 -6.95 22.67 17.30
C ARG A 284 -6.00 22.68 16.10
N LEU A 285 -6.50 23.08 14.92
CA LEU A 285 -5.82 23.09 13.62
C LEU A 285 -5.39 24.50 13.17
N THR A 286 -5.40 25.49 14.08
CA THR A 286 -5.06 26.89 13.76
C THR A 286 -3.56 27.14 13.63
N ALA A 287 -2.70 26.28 14.19
CA ALA A 287 -1.25 26.38 14.12
C ALA A 287 -0.55 25.08 14.56
N ASN A 288 0.77 25.03 14.34
CA ASN A 288 1.69 24.00 14.84
C ASN A 288 1.44 22.59 14.30
N VAL A 289 0.72 22.41 13.19
CA VAL A 289 0.67 21.13 12.48
C VAL A 289 1.99 20.92 11.73
N LYS A 290 2.70 19.85 12.09
CA LYS A 290 3.97 19.47 11.48
C LYS A 290 3.75 18.70 10.18
N ARG A 291 2.86 17.69 10.21
CA ARG A 291 2.55 16.80 9.08
C ARG A 291 1.12 16.27 9.22
N VAL A 292 0.47 15.98 8.10
CA VAL A 292 -0.81 15.28 8.07
C VAL A 292 -0.59 13.90 7.47
N TYR A 293 -1.31 12.92 8.01
CA TYR A 293 -1.36 11.55 7.53
C TYR A 293 -2.80 11.24 7.14
N SER A 294 -2.97 10.36 6.17
CA SER A 294 -4.28 10.01 5.63
C SER A 294 -4.52 8.51 5.70
N THR A 295 -5.78 8.14 5.86
CA THR A 295 -6.34 6.83 5.46
C THR A 295 -7.23 7.05 4.22
N MET A 296 -8.05 6.07 3.85
CA MET A 296 -8.97 6.22 2.71
C MET A 296 -9.95 7.39 2.91
N ALA A 297 -10.39 7.67 4.13
CA ALA A 297 -11.45 8.66 4.41
C ALA A 297 -11.24 9.49 5.69
N ALA A 298 -10.08 9.42 6.34
CA ALA A 298 -9.78 10.22 7.51
C ALA A 298 -8.36 10.80 7.47
N PHE A 299 -8.16 11.85 8.27
CA PHE A 299 -6.89 12.51 8.44
C PHE A 299 -6.43 12.49 9.90
N ALA A 300 -5.12 12.45 10.09
CA ALA A 300 -4.45 12.62 11.38
C ALA A 300 -3.34 13.68 11.25
N ALA A 301 -3.52 14.84 11.88
CA ALA A 301 -2.51 15.88 11.98
C ALA A 301 -1.60 15.65 13.19
N LEU A 302 -0.31 15.43 12.93
CA LEU A 302 0.74 15.41 13.94
C LEU A 302 1.24 16.83 14.18
N LYS A 303 1.15 17.30 15.43
CA LYS A 303 1.62 18.63 15.83
C LYS A 303 3.08 18.61 16.29
N VAL A 304 3.70 19.78 16.35
CA VAL A 304 5.11 19.97 16.78
C VAL A 304 5.36 19.45 18.20
N ASP A 305 4.37 19.54 19.09
CA ASP A 305 4.42 19.03 20.46
C ASP A 305 4.21 17.50 20.58
N GLY A 306 4.00 16.81 19.44
CA GLY A 306 3.72 15.38 19.40
C GLY A 306 2.29 15.02 19.79
N SER A 307 1.36 15.98 19.84
CA SER A 307 -0.07 15.71 19.95
C SER A 307 -0.69 15.43 18.58
N VAL A 308 -1.80 14.67 18.56
CA VAL A 308 -2.51 14.30 17.33
C VAL A 308 -3.95 14.82 17.33
N VAL A 309 -4.37 15.38 16.20
CA VAL A 309 -5.74 15.80 15.91
C VAL A 309 -6.24 14.96 14.75
N THR A 310 -7.42 14.36 14.88
CA THR A 310 -8.03 13.50 13.85
C THR A 310 -9.38 14.05 13.43
N TRP A 311 -9.77 13.82 12.18
CA TRP A 311 -11.09 14.14 11.62
C TRP A 311 -11.37 13.29 10.37
N GLY A 312 -12.60 13.36 9.85
CA GLY A 312 -13.09 12.52 8.77
C GLY A 312 -13.89 11.32 9.27
N ASP A 313 -14.00 10.29 8.43
CA ASP A 313 -14.82 9.11 8.74
C ASP A 313 -14.36 8.40 10.02
N PRO A 314 -15.25 8.18 11.01
CA PRO A 314 -14.89 7.53 12.27
C PRO A 314 -14.32 6.12 12.12
N GLU A 315 -14.89 5.31 11.21
CA GLU A 315 -14.44 3.93 10.96
C GLU A 315 -13.07 3.91 10.27
N CYS A 316 -12.72 4.95 9.52
CA CYS A 316 -11.41 5.08 8.89
C CYS A 316 -10.37 5.80 9.77
N GLY A 317 -10.65 6.05 11.06
CA GLY A 317 -9.71 6.67 12.00
C GLY A 317 -9.94 8.16 12.28
N GLY A 318 -11.09 8.70 11.88
CA GLY A 318 -11.52 10.06 12.26
C GLY A 318 -11.78 10.19 13.76
N ASP A 319 -12.23 9.11 14.41
CA ASP A 319 -12.38 9.05 15.87
C ASP A 319 -11.14 8.47 16.57
N ARG A 320 -10.55 9.27 17.46
CA ARG A 320 -9.39 8.89 18.28
C ARG A 320 -9.73 8.46 19.70
N ARG A 321 -11.00 8.38 20.11
CA ARG A 321 -11.41 8.12 21.51
C ARG A 321 -10.71 6.91 22.13
N ARG A 322 -10.53 5.82 21.37
CA ARG A 322 -9.85 4.59 21.80
C ARG A 322 -8.37 4.81 22.19
N ALA A 323 -7.70 5.79 21.58
CA ALA A 323 -6.28 6.08 21.79
C ALA A 323 -6.01 7.46 22.41
N ALA A 324 -7.07 8.17 22.84
CA ALA A 324 -7.01 9.60 23.13
C ALA A 324 -5.89 10.00 24.12
N ALA A 325 -5.67 9.20 25.17
CA ALA A 325 -4.65 9.46 26.18
C ALA A 325 -3.22 9.42 25.62
N LEU A 326 -2.93 8.48 24.71
CA LEU A 326 -1.60 8.28 24.12
C LEU A 326 -1.29 9.27 23.00
N LEU A 327 -2.31 9.93 22.47
CA LEU A 327 -2.21 10.90 21.38
C LEU A 327 -2.15 12.37 21.87
N THR A 328 -2.03 12.58 23.18
CA THR A 328 -1.93 13.93 23.76
C THR A 328 -0.55 14.55 23.63
N SER A 329 0.51 13.73 23.55
CA SER A 329 1.90 14.17 23.40
C SER A 329 2.84 13.00 23.12
N GLY A 330 4.04 13.31 22.64
CA GLY A 330 5.13 12.36 22.49
C GLY A 330 5.01 11.38 21.32
N VAL A 331 4.01 11.57 20.44
CA VAL A 331 3.97 10.90 19.13
C VAL A 331 5.09 11.48 18.27
N GLU A 332 5.85 10.58 17.63
CA GLU A 332 6.95 10.91 16.75
C GLU A 332 6.57 10.70 15.29
N GLU A 333 5.88 9.60 15.02
CA GLU A 333 5.48 9.19 13.67
C GLU A 333 4.12 8.49 13.69
N ILE A 334 3.40 8.59 12.57
CA ILE A 334 2.11 7.92 12.35
C ILE A 334 2.24 7.07 11.07
N PHE A 335 1.69 5.88 11.14
CA PHE A 335 1.60 4.91 10.04
C PHE A 335 0.14 4.64 9.75
N SER A 336 -0.18 4.33 8.50
CA SER A 336 -1.57 4.12 8.05
C SER A 336 -1.72 2.79 7.31
N THR A 337 -2.79 2.05 7.62
CA THR A 337 -3.44 1.16 6.65
C THR A 337 -4.46 1.98 5.85
N SER A 338 -5.30 1.34 5.04
CA SER A 338 -6.40 2.07 4.41
C SER A 338 -7.48 2.58 5.36
N PHE A 339 -7.59 2.02 6.56
CA PHE A 339 -8.72 2.26 7.45
C PHE A 339 -8.31 2.57 8.89
N SER A 340 -7.02 2.43 9.21
CA SER A 340 -6.53 2.57 10.58
C SER A 340 -5.19 3.28 10.62
N PHE A 341 -4.89 3.84 11.79
CA PHE A 341 -3.62 4.47 12.09
C PHE A 341 -2.92 3.77 13.25
N ALA A 342 -1.59 3.81 13.22
CA ALA A 342 -0.71 3.44 14.32
C ALA A 342 0.28 4.58 14.59
N ALA A 343 0.31 5.11 15.80
CA ALA A 343 1.24 6.16 16.21
C ALA A 343 2.39 5.56 17.04
N LEU A 344 3.62 5.73 16.57
CA LEU A 344 4.83 5.42 17.31
C LEU A 344 5.22 6.61 18.17
N ARG A 345 5.38 6.37 19.47
CA ARG A 345 5.83 7.37 20.44
C ARG A 345 7.33 7.25 20.68
N LYS A 346 7.95 8.35 21.11
CA LYS A 346 9.37 8.40 21.50
C LYS A 346 9.77 7.37 22.56
N SER A 347 8.81 6.87 23.35
CA SER A 347 9.03 5.82 24.34
C SER A 347 9.11 4.41 23.74
N GLY A 348 9.01 4.26 22.41
CA GLY A 348 8.86 2.96 21.74
C GLY A 348 7.49 2.30 21.95
N ARG A 349 6.49 3.07 22.39
CA ARG A 349 5.11 2.59 22.58
C ARG A 349 4.27 2.91 21.35
N VAL A 350 3.39 2.00 20.96
CA VAL A 350 2.45 2.20 19.84
C VAL A 350 1.03 2.44 20.36
N ALA A 351 0.31 3.36 19.73
CA ALA A 351 -1.11 3.60 19.93
C ALA A 351 -1.85 3.41 18.61
N THR A 352 -2.97 2.68 18.60
CA THR A 352 -3.72 2.38 17.37
C THR A 352 -5.16 2.90 17.46
N TRP A 353 -5.73 3.30 16.33
CA TRP A 353 -7.14 3.68 16.21
C TRP A 353 -7.64 3.56 14.76
N GLY A 354 -8.96 3.63 14.56
CA GLY A 354 -9.63 3.34 13.29
C GLY A 354 -10.31 1.97 13.30
N HIS A 355 -10.53 1.40 12.12
CA HIS A 355 -11.35 0.19 11.96
C HIS A 355 -10.75 -0.98 12.75
N PRO A 356 -11.52 -1.62 13.67
CA PRO A 356 -11.00 -2.64 14.59
C PRO A 356 -10.24 -3.77 13.88
N GLU A 357 -10.86 -4.37 12.86
CA GLU A 357 -10.28 -5.51 12.13
C GLU A 357 -9.19 -5.14 11.12
N ARG A 358 -8.95 -3.85 10.87
CA ARG A 358 -8.00 -3.38 9.84
C ARG A 358 -6.81 -2.63 10.45
N GLY A 359 -6.48 -2.98 11.70
CA GLY A 359 -5.34 -2.47 12.45
C GLY A 359 -5.67 -1.45 13.54
N GLY A 360 -6.93 -1.04 13.69
CA GLY A 360 -7.36 -0.07 14.69
C GLY A 360 -7.42 -0.66 16.11
N ASP A 361 -7.70 -1.95 16.22
CA ASP A 361 -7.63 -2.69 17.48
C ASP A 361 -6.31 -3.47 17.61
N SER A 362 -5.57 -3.18 18.67
CA SER A 362 -4.32 -3.87 19.02
C SER A 362 -4.40 -4.56 20.40
N LEU A 363 -5.61 -4.79 20.95
CA LEU A 363 -5.78 -5.32 22.32
C LEU A 363 -5.07 -6.66 22.52
N LEU A 364 -5.14 -7.55 21.52
CA LEU A 364 -4.51 -8.87 21.57
C LEU A 364 -2.98 -8.82 21.66
N VAL A 365 -2.37 -7.77 21.10
CA VAL A 365 -0.90 -7.59 21.06
C VAL A 365 -0.41 -6.43 21.93
N ARG A 366 -1.30 -5.85 22.73
CA ARG A 366 -1.05 -4.58 23.44
C ARG A 366 0.15 -4.65 24.38
N SER A 367 0.35 -5.78 25.05
CA SER A 367 1.49 -6.00 25.97
C SER A 367 2.83 -5.84 25.25
N PHE A 368 2.92 -6.35 24.02
CA PHE A 368 4.14 -6.29 23.20
C PHE A 368 4.40 -4.91 22.59
N LEU A 369 3.36 -4.07 22.47
CA LEU A 369 3.43 -2.72 21.92
C LEU A 369 3.64 -1.61 22.98
N THR A 370 3.96 -1.99 24.23
CA THR A 370 4.14 -1.03 25.33
C THR A 370 5.49 -0.32 25.31
N SER A 371 6.52 -0.92 24.71
CA SER A 371 7.88 -0.39 24.60
C SER A 371 8.70 -1.17 23.57
N GLY A 372 9.87 -0.66 23.22
CA GLY A 372 10.85 -1.38 22.40
C GLY A 372 10.51 -1.50 20.92
N VAL A 373 9.42 -0.90 20.46
CA VAL A 373 9.11 -0.80 19.02
C VAL A 373 10.05 0.22 18.38
N GLN A 374 10.76 -0.22 17.34
CA GLN A 374 11.66 0.59 16.53
C GLN A 374 10.91 1.23 15.36
N HIS A 375 10.09 0.45 14.66
CA HIS A 375 9.37 0.90 13.47
C HIS A 375 8.06 0.12 13.29
N VAL A 376 7.09 0.72 12.60
CA VAL A 376 5.83 0.05 12.23
C VAL A 376 5.71 0.02 10.72
N TYR A 377 5.49 -1.17 10.18
CA TYR A 377 5.24 -1.40 8.76
C TYR A 377 3.75 -1.65 8.56
N ALA A 378 3.22 -1.27 7.40
CA ALA A 378 1.81 -1.41 7.08
C ALA A 378 1.63 -1.98 5.68
N CYS A 379 0.67 -2.89 5.55
CA CYS A 379 0.06 -3.25 4.27
C CYS A 379 -1.35 -2.62 4.20
N ARG A 380 -2.17 -3.05 3.24
CA ARG A 380 -3.53 -2.54 3.03
C ARG A 380 -4.42 -2.56 4.28
N SER A 381 -4.26 -3.56 5.15
CA SER A 381 -5.19 -3.84 6.25
C SER A 381 -4.54 -4.36 7.54
N ALA A 382 -3.23 -4.52 7.56
CA ALA A 382 -2.50 -5.04 8.70
C ALA A 382 -1.23 -4.24 8.92
N PHE A 383 -0.74 -4.31 10.16
CA PHE A 383 0.50 -3.70 10.59
C PHE A 383 1.45 -4.79 11.11
N ALA A 384 2.75 -4.49 11.08
CA ALA A 384 3.79 -5.26 11.73
C ALA A 384 4.78 -4.32 12.41
N ALA A 385 4.93 -4.44 13.73
CA ALA A 385 5.92 -3.68 14.50
C ALA A 385 7.22 -4.45 14.58
N LEU A 386 8.33 -3.85 14.14
CA LEU A 386 9.67 -4.35 14.37
C LEU A 386 10.20 -3.76 15.67
N LYS A 387 10.68 -4.61 16.57
CA LYS A 387 11.27 -4.21 17.86
C LYS A 387 12.80 -4.21 17.80
N PHE A 388 13.45 -3.49 18.72
CA PHE A 388 14.91 -3.41 18.80
C PHE A 388 15.61 -4.75 19.10
N ASP A 389 14.88 -5.72 19.66
CA ASP A 389 15.35 -7.09 19.87
C ASP A 389 15.23 -7.98 18.62
N GLY A 390 14.76 -7.42 17.50
CA GLY A 390 14.55 -8.14 16.25
C GLY A 390 13.28 -8.99 16.24
N SER A 391 12.39 -8.85 17.24
CA SER A 391 11.06 -9.47 17.24
C SER A 391 10.06 -8.67 16.41
N VAL A 392 9.07 -9.36 15.83
CA VAL A 392 8.01 -8.77 15.00
C VAL A 392 6.64 -9.08 15.58
N ILE A 393 5.84 -8.04 15.74
CA ILE A 393 4.49 -8.12 16.29
C ILE A 393 3.49 -7.71 15.21
N PRO A 394 2.81 -8.65 14.53
CA PRO A 394 1.75 -8.34 13.57
C PRO A 394 0.40 -8.10 14.27
N TRP A 395 -0.45 -7.27 13.67
CA TRP A 395 -1.86 -7.14 14.03
C TRP A 395 -2.71 -6.57 12.88
N GLY A 396 -4.04 -6.72 12.97
CA GLY A 396 -4.99 -6.24 11.97
C GLY A 396 -5.65 -7.40 11.24
N TYR A 397 -5.91 -7.24 9.94
CA TYR A 397 -6.69 -8.22 9.20
C TYR A 397 -5.92 -9.53 9.04
N TRP A 398 -6.49 -10.63 9.53
CA TRP A 398 -5.81 -11.92 9.66
C TRP A 398 -5.25 -12.44 8.33
N SER A 399 -6.02 -12.36 7.24
CA SER A 399 -5.58 -12.89 5.95
C SER A 399 -4.48 -12.06 5.30
N TYR A 400 -4.31 -10.80 5.71
CA TYR A 400 -3.25 -9.90 5.20
C TYR A 400 -2.05 -9.84 6.15
N GLY A 401 -1.92 -10.83 7.02
CA GLY A 401 -0.77 -10.98 7.92
C GLY A 401 -0.95 -10.32 9.28
N GLY A 402 -2.20 -10.06 9.69
CA GLY A 402 -2.53 -9.53 11.02
C GLY A 402 -2.64 -10.58 12.13
N ASP A 403 -2.50 -11.87 11.82
CA ASP A 403 -2.53 -12.95 12.81
C ASP A 403 -1.11 -13.30 13.28
N SER A 404 -0.87 -13.26 14.60
CA SER A 404 0.40 -13.61 15.23
C SER A 404 0.52 -15.08 15.66
N GLN A 405 -0.59 -15.83 15.72
CA GLN A 405 -0.61 -17.17 16.31
C GLN A 405 0.13 -18.24 15.48
N PRO A 406 0.05 -18.26 14.14
CA PRO A 406 0.78 -19.24 13.32
C PRO A 406 2.29 -18.96 13.21
N LEU A 407 2.79 -17.83 13.74
CA LEU A 407 4.04 -17.20 13.28
C LEU A 407 5.13 -17.05 14.37
N SER A 408 4.86 -17.47 15.62
CA SER A 408 5.61 -16.98 16.79
C SER A 408 7.12 -17.31 16.73
N SER A 409 7.51 -18.58 16.53
CA SER A 409 8.93 -18.96 16.64
C SER A 409 9.86 -18.33 15.59
N TYR A 410 9.33 -17.95 14.42
CA TYR A 410 10.14 -17.36 13.35
C TYR A 410 10.29 -15.84 13.47
N LEU A 411 9.29 -15.18 14.07
CA LEU A 411 9.21 -13.74 14.28
C LEU A 411 9.66 -13.31 15.68
N GLU A 412 10.14 -14.23 16.51
CA GLU A 412 10.56 -13.97 17.90
C GLU A 412 11.91 -13.26 18.02
N GLU A 413 12.81 -13.41 17.04
CA GLU A 413 14.14 -12.78 17.06
C GLU A 413 14.81 -12.75 15.68
N ASN A 414 15.88 -11.95 15.58
CA ASN A 414 16.80 -11.90 14.45
C ASN A 414 16.19 -11.37 13.13
N VAL A 415 15.08 -10.64 13.17
CA VAL A 415 14.59 -9.90 11.99
C VAL A 415 15.35 -8.60 11.84
N LEU A 416 15.97 -8.41 10.68
CA LEU A 416 16.71 -7.20 10.31
C LEU A 416 15.79 -6.15 9.68
N GLY A 417 14.80 -6.57 8.90
CA GLY A 417 13.90 -5.66 8.20
C GLY A 417 12.62 -6.34 7.71
N ILE A 418 11.57 -5.55 7.56
CA ILE A 418 10.26 -5.98 7.06
C ILE A 418 9.96 -5.22 5.76
N PHE A 419 9.45 -5.96 4.78
CA PHE A 419 9.14 -5.50 3.44
C PHE A 419 7.67 -5.84 3.18
N PRO A 420 6.74 -4.89 3.39
CA PRO A 420 5.34 -5.08 3.03
C PRO A 420 5.14 -4.94 1.52
N ASN A 421 4.16 -5.66 1.00
CA ASN A 421 3.46 -5.27 -0.22
C ASN A 421 1.99 -4.96 0.10
N ARG A 422 1.11 -5.03 -0.90
CA ARG A 422 -0.31 -4.69 -0.70
C ARG A 422 -0.98 -5.55 0.38
N GLU A 423 -0.77 -6.86 0.39
CA GLU A 423 -1.55 -7.81 1.23
C GLU A 423 -0.69 -8.87 1.94
N ALA A 424 0.64 -8.79 1.82
CA ALA A 424 1.59 -9.69 2.46
C ALA A 424 2.83 -8.95 2.97
N PHE A 425 3.66 -9.68 3.73
CA PHE A 425 4.92 -9.20 4.28
C PHE A 425 6.03 -10.22 4.05
N ALA A 426 7.25 -9.71 3.87
CA ALA A 426 8.48 -10.48 3.94
C ALA A 426 9.40 -9.91 5.02
N ALA A 427 10.00 -10.75 5.84
CA ALA A 427 11.02 -10.41 6.82
C ALA A 427 12.36 -10.99 6.38
N LEU A 428 13.38 -10.14 6.35
CA LEU A 428 14.77 -10.54 6.17
C LEU A 428 15.40 -10.75 7.54
N LYS A 429 15.99 -11.92 7.78
CA LYS A 429 16.68 -12.24 9.02
C LYS A 429 18.19 -11.97 8.94
N THR A 430 18.85 -11.88 10.09
CA THR A 430 20.30 -11.60 10.18
C THR A 430 21.18 -12.70 9.59
N ASP A 431 20.66 -13.93 9.46
CA ASP A 431 21.33 -15.05 8.80
C ASP A 431 21.11 -15.07 7.26
N GLY A 432 20.42 -14.05 6.74
CA GLY A 432 20.07 -13.94 5.32
C GLY A 432 18.93 -14.88 4.90
N SER A 433 18.22 -15.50 5.83
CA SER A 433 16.98 -16.24 5.53
C SER A 433 15.79 -15.28 5.41
N VAL A 434 14.78 -15.70 4.65
CA VAL A 434 13.54 -14.91 4.44
C VAL A 434 12.36 -15.67 5.02
N PHE A 435 11.54 -14.95 5.78
CA PHE A 435 10.26 -15.43 6.25
C PHE A 435 9.15 -14.58 5.64
N VAL A 436 8.01 -15.18 5.28
CA VAL A 436 6.89 -14.45 4.68
C VAL A 436 5.58 -14.84 5.34
N TRP A 437 4.63 -13.92 5.36
CA TRP A 437 3.29 -14.15 5.89
C TRP A 437 2.28 -13.20 5.25
N GLY A 438 0.99 -13.49 5.44
CA GLY A 438 -0.12 -12.77 4.83
C GLY A 438 -0.71 -13.52 3.64
N ASP A 439 -1.28 -12.78 2.68
CA ASP A 439 -2.04 -13.39 1.60
C ASP A 439 -1.13 -14.18 0.65
N ARG A 440 -1.51 -15.43 0.36
CA ARG A 440 -0.70 -16.35 -0.46
C ARG A 440 -0.54 -15.86 -1.89
N GLU A 441 -1.57 -15.23 -2.46
CA GLU A 441 -1.52 -14.73 -3.84
C GLU A 441 -0.57 -13.54 -3.99
N PHE A 442 -0.29 -12.86 -2.89
CA PHE A 442 0.63 -11.72 -2.82
C PHE A 442 2.01 -12.11 -2.29
N GLY A 443 2.37 -13.40 -2.28
CA GLY A 443 3.69 -13.85 -1.81
C GLY A 443 3.80 -14.02 -0.29
N GLY A 444 2.67 -14.13 0.41
CA GLY A 444 2.58 -14.56 1.81
C GLY A 444 2.90 -16.05 2.03
N ASN A 445 3.32 -16.76 0.97
CA ASN A 445 3.99 -18.05 1.06
C ASN A 445 5.22 -18.09 0.13
N LEU A 446 6.22 -18.92 0.46
CA LEU A 446 7.41 -19.07 -0.37
C LEU A 446 7.25 -20.16 -1.45
N SER A 447 6.21 -20.99 -1.40
CA SER A 447 5.95 -22.07 -2.35
C SER A 447 7.24 -22.79 -2.81
N SER A 448 7.55 -22.81 -4.12
CA SER A 448 8.77 -23.40 -4.69
C SER A 448 10.06 -22.61 -4.43
N ALA A 449 9.99 -21.34 -4.04
CA ALA A 449 11.13 -20.49 -3.76
C ALA A 449 11.79 -20.78 -2.39
N LYS A 450 11.11 -21.52 -1.50
CA LYS A 450 11.55 -21.79 -0.12
C LYS A 450 13.02 -22.26 -0.03
N PRO A 451 13.51 -23.26 -0.77
CA PRO A 451 14.89 -23.73 -0.63
C PRO A 451 15.94 -22.67 -0.98
N ARG A 452 15.61 -21.75 -1.89
CA ARG A 452 16.53 -20.70 -2.36
C ARG A 452 16.60 -19.49 -1.41
N LEU A 453 15.67 -19.41 -0.44
CA LEU A 453 15.49 -18.28 0.47
C LEU A 453 15.79 -18.65 1.94
N MET A 454 16.45 -19.78 2.18
CA MET A 454 16.88 -20.22 3.51
C MET A 454 18.19 -19.57 4.00
N GLY A 455 18.82 -18.71 3.19
CA GLY A 455 20.08 -18.05 3.56
C GLY A 455 20.70 -17.26 2.41
N GLY A 456 21.61 -16.35 2.78
CA GLY A 456 22.39 -15.55 1.82
C GLY A 456 21.57 -14.54 1.03
N VAL A 457 20.40 -14.13 1.51
CA VAL A 457 19.66 -12.97 0.98
C VAL A 457 20.21 -11.70 1.62
N SER A 458 20.51 -10.71 0.78
CA SER A 458 21.03 -9.40 1.22
C SER A 458 19.95 -8.32 1.21
N HIS A 459 19.03 -8.36 0.23
CA HIS A 459 18.03 -7.34 0.01
C HIS A 459 16.73 -7.96 -0.52
N ILE A 460 15.60 -7.38 -0.11
CA ILE A 460 14.27 -7.72 -0.62
C ILE A 460 13.65 -6.46 -1.21
N THR A 461 13.01 -6.61 -2.36
CA THR A 461 12.23 -5.57 -3.03
C THR A 461 10.81 -6.09 -3.23
N ALA A 462 9.83 -5.29 -2.85
CA ALA A 462 8.42 -5.59 -3.04
C ALA A 462 7.88 -4.84 -4.25
N SER A 463 7.16 -5.52 -5.15
CA SER A 463 6.17 -4.88 -6.01
C SER A 463 4.84 -4.82 -5.25
N ARG A 464 3.75 -4.40 -5.89
CA ARG A 464 2.44 -4.39 -5.23
C ARG A 464 1.94 -5.78 -4.89
N ASP A 465 2.22 -6.74 -5.78
CA ASP A 465 1.60 -8.07 -5.77
C ASP A 465 2.64 -9.23 -5.70
N ALA A 466 3.94 -8.92 -5.65
CA ALA A 466 5.02 -9.91 -5.61
C ALA A 466 6.29 -9.37 -4.90
N PHE A 467 7.30 -10.23 -4.75
CA PHE A 467 8.59 -9.89 -4.16
C PHE A 467 9.75 -10.42 -5.00
N ALA A 468 10.91 -9.77 -4.86
CA ALA A 468 12.18 -10.22 -5.41
C ALA A 468 13.31 -10.03 -4.38
N ALA A 469 14.15 -11.05 -4.22
CA ALA A 469 15.29 -11.05 -3.31
C ALA A 469 16.60 -11.11 -4.09
N VAL A 470 17.57 -10.29 -3.70
CA VAL A 470 18.95 -10.34 -4.19
C VAL A 470 19.81 -11.06 -3.16
N LYS A 471 20.48 -12.11 -3.59
CA LYS A 471 21.39 -12.91 -2.76
C LYS A 471 22.81 -12.36 -2.78
N ASP A 472 23.62 -12.74 -1.80
CA ASP A 472 25.02 -12.32 -1.64
C ASP A 472 25.91 -12.76 -2.82
N ASP A 473 25.54 -13.84 -3.50
CA ASP A 473 26.16 -14.33 -4.74
C ASP A 473 25.72 -13.55 -6.00
N GLY A 474 24.88 -12.54 -5.84
CA GLY A 474 24.31 -11.73 -6.91
C GLY A 474 23.22 -12.45 -7.71
N SER A 475 22.70 -13.59 -7.24
CA SER A 475 21.53 -14.24 -7.83
C SER A 475 20.22 -13.59 -7.37
N VAL A 476 19.16 -13.69 -8.18
CA VAL A 476 17.81 -13.20 -7.83
C VAL A 476 16.83 -14.35 -7.71
N VAL A 477 15.93 -14.22 -6.74
CA VAL A 477 14.78 -15.10 -6.54
C VAL A 477 13.52 -14.22 -6.46
N ALA A 478 12.57 -14.44 -7.36
CA ALA A 478 11.24 -13.82 -7.28
C ALA A 478 10.22 -14.81 -6.70
N TRP A 479 9.18 -14.29 -6.03
CA TRP A 479 8.04 -15.09 -5.56
C TRP A 479 6.76 -14.25 -5.43
N GLY A 480 5.62 -14.95 -5.35
CA GLY A 480 4.27 -14.41 -5.38
C GLY A 480 3.49 -14.91 -6.60
N SER A 481 2.16 -14.97 -6.50
CA SER A 481 1.32 -15.38 -7.64
C SER A 481 1.07 -14.24 -8.62
N GLY A 482 1.29 -12.99 -8.19
CA GLY A 482 1.13 -11.80 -9.02
C GLY A 482 2.22 -11.63 -10.08
N PRO A 483 2.02 -10.70 -11.03
CA PRO A 483 3.01 -10.42 -12.05
C PRO A 483 4.36 -10.00 -11.46
N GLY A 484 5.43 -10.58 -12.00
CA GLY A 484 6.81 -10.41 -11.50
C GLY A 484 7.20 -11.41 -10.40
N GLY A 485 6.26 -12.21 -9.88
CA GLY A 485 6.53 -13.27 -8.91
C GLY A 485 7.21 -14.50 -9.51
N ASP A 486 7.27 -14.60 -10.84
CA ASP A 486 8.08 -15.58 -11.56
C ASP A 486 9.11 -14.87 -12.45
N CYS A 487 10.39 -15.23 -12.28
CA CYS A 487 11.52 -14.76 -13.07
C CYS A 487 12.17 -15.88 -13.90
N SER A 488 11.50 -17.03 -14.07
CA SER A 488 12.03 -18.20 -14.78
C SER A 488 12.45 -17.90 -16.22
N SER A 489 11.73 -17.01 -16.91
CA SER A 489 12.01 -16.58 -18.29
C SER A 489 13.35 -15.86 -18.46
N VAL A 490 13.87 -15.26 -17.39
CA VAL A 490 15.13 -14.51 -17.38
C VAL A 490 16.15 -15.05 -16.37
N GLN A 491 15.92 -16.28 -15.87
CA GLN A 491 16.67 -16.84 -14.74
C GLN A 491 18.18 -16.90 -15.01
N GLU A 492 18.59 -17.27 -16.23
CA GLU A 492 20.01 -17.34 -16.64
C GLU A 492 20.71 -15.98 -16.50
N GLN A 493 20.00 -14.89 -16.82
CA GLN A 493 20.50 -13.52 -16.68
C GLN A 493 20.48 -13.02 -15.23
N LEU A 494 19.81 -13.74 -14.33
CA LEU A 494 19.67 -13.40 -12.91
C LEU A 494 20.42 -14.39 -12.00
N GLU A 495 21.25 -15.26 -12.55
CA GLU A 495 22.04 -16.23 -11.78
C GLU A 495 23.19 -15.59 -11.02
N HIS A 496 23.79 -14.52 -11.55
CA HIS A 496 24.94 -13.85 -10.94
C HIS A 496 25.00 -12.37 -11.27
N GLY A 497 25.74 -11.63 -10.44
CA GLY A 497 26.16 -10.27 -10.75
C GLY A 497 25.07 -9.21 -10.59
N VAL A 498 23.87 -9.53 -10.09
CA VAL A 498 22.87 -8.52 -9.77
C VAL A 498 23.28 -7.73 -8.53
N LYS A 499 23.30 -6.40 -8.65
CA LYS A 499 23.64 -5.49 -7.54
C LYS A 499 22.38 -4.98 -6.84
N ARG A 500 21.33 -4.70 -7.61
CA ARG A 500 20.09 -4.10 -7.11
C ARG A 500 18.91 -4.56 -7.94
N VAL A 501 17.75 -4.62 -7.29
CA VAL A 501 16.45 -4.82 -7.93
C VAL A 501 15.58 -3.62 -7.60
N TYR A 502 14.83 -3.18 -8.59
CA TYR A 502 13.81 -2.14 -8.51
C TYR A 502 12.47 -2.75 -8.89
N ALA A 503 11.39 -2.24 -8.32
CA ALA A 503 10.05 -2.71 -8.59
C ALA A 503 9.16 -1.59 -9.09
N THR A 504 8.29 -1.94 -10.02
CA THR A 504 7.08 -1.18 -10.32
C THR A 504 5.90 -1.88 -9.65
N ARG A 505 4.67 -1.46 -9.98
CA ARG A 505 3.46 -2.09 -9.47
C ARG A 505 3.37 -3.60 -9.81
N GLY A 506 3.83 -4.02 -10.99
CA GLY A 506 3.67 -5.41 -11.48
C GLY A 506 4.88 -5.97 -12.22
N ALA A 507 6.03 -5.30 -12.15
CA ALA A 507 7.26 -5.76 -12.78
C ALA A 507 8.48 -5.42 -11.92
N PHE A 508 9.62 -6.00 -12.29
CA PHE A 508 10.90 -5.76 -11.66
C PHE A 508 11.97 -5.49 -12.71
N ALA A 509 13.00 -4.75 -12.30
CA ALA A 509 14.21 -4.51 -13.06
C ALA A 509 15.44 -4.76 -12.18
N ALA A 510 16.31 -5.65 -12.60
CA ALA A 510 17.59 -5.93 -11.96
C ALA A 510 18.72 -5.19 -12.68
N VAL A 511 19.56 -4.50 -11.92
CA VAL A 511 20.79 -3.87 -12.42
C VAL A 511 21.97 -4.78 -12.09
N ARG A 512 22.63 -5.28 -13.13
CA ARG A 512 23.81 -6.13 -13.01
C ARG A 512 25.10 -5.32 -12.89
N SER A 513 26.15 -6.00 -12.46
CA SER A 513 27.48 -5.42 -12.21
C SER A 513 28.20 -5.00 -13.48
N ASP A 514 27.85 -5.60 -14.60
CA ASP A 514 28.28 -5.31 -15.97
C ASP A 514 27.49 -4.14 -16.61
N GLY A 515 26.51 -3.57 -15.90
CA GLY A 515 25.68 -2.48 -16.39
C GLY A 515 24.41 -2.93 -17.13
N ILE A 516 24.26 -4.24 -17.38
CA ILE A 516 23.07 -4.78 -18.05
C ILE A 516 21.86 -4.69 -17.12
N VAL A 517 20.72 -4.28 -17.67
CA VAL A 517 19.43 -4.28 -16.97
C VAL A 517 18.59 -5.43 -17.48
N VAL A 518 18.08 -6.24 -16.55
CA VAL A 518 17.21 -7.38 -16.83
C VAL A 518 15.84 -7.09 -16.24
N THR A 519 14.78 -7.20 -17.04
CA THR A 519 13.40 -6.94 -16.59
C THR A 519 12.55 -8.20 -16.65
N TRP A 520 11.57 -8.30 -15.76
CA TRP A 520 10.56 -9.36 -15.81
C TRP A 520 9.26 -8.93 -15.15
N GLY A 521 8.20 -9.71 -15.37
CA GLY A 521 6.86 -9.44 -14.87
C GLY A 521 5.92 -8.97 -15.98
N ASP A 522 4.89 -8.20 -15.62
CA ASP A 522 3.90 -7.74 -16.60
C ASP A 522 4.52 -6.72 -17.57
N ALA A 523 4.43 -7.00 -18.87
CA ALA A 523 4.94 -6.14 -19.92
C ALA A 523 4.38 -4.71 -19.85
N ASN A 524 3.11 -4.55 -19.45
CA ASN A 524 2.48 -3.23 -19.32
C ASN A 524 3.02 -2.42 -18.13
N TYR A 525 3.67 -3.09 -17.16
CA TYR A 525 4.27 -2.46 -15.99
C TYR A 525 5.81 -2.41 -16.05
N GLY A 526 6.41 -2.68 -17.22
CA GLY A 526 7.86 -2.62 -17.44
C GLY A 526 8.58 -3.97 -17.38
N GLY A 527 7.85 -5.08 -17.46
CA GLY A 527 8.42 -6.43 -17.48
C GLY A 527 9.11 -6.81 -18.79
N ASP A 528 8.85 -6.08 -19.87
CA ASP A 528 9.48 -6.28 -21.19
C ASP A 528 10.34 -5.07 -21.55
N SER A 529 11.65 -5.29 -21.72
CA SER A 529 12.66 -4.28 -22.08
C SER A 529 13.22 -4.43 -23.50
N HIS A 530 12.65 -5.30 -24.35
CA HIS A 530 13.17 -5.53 -25.71
C HIS A 530 13.25 -4.26 -26.56
N SER A 531 12.33 -3.30 -26.37
CA SER A 531 12.33 -2.02 -27.08
C SER A 531 13.37 -1.02 -26.56
N ALA A 532 14.00 -1.30 -25.41
CA ALA A 532 15.05 -0.49 -24.77
C ALA A 532 16.45 -1.14 -24.86
N HIS A 533 16.57 -2.32 -25.48
CA HIS A 533 17.83 -3.06 -25.56
C HIS A 533 19.02 -2.30 -26.21
N PRO A 534 18.84 -1.40 -27.21
CA PRO A 534 19.98 -0.73 -27.85
C PRO A 534 20.67 0.34 -26.96
N VAL A 535 20.00 0.93 -25.96
CA VAL A 535 20.65 1.85 -24.99
C VAL A 535 21.41 1.10 -23.92
N LEU A 536 20.87 -0.03 -23.48
CA LEU A 536 21.33 -0.73 -22.28
C LEU A 536 22.71 -1.37 -22.46
N GLU A 537 23.12 -1.63 -23.71
CA GLU A 537 24.49 -2.07 -24.05
C GLU A 537 25.48 -0.90 -24.28
N SER A 538 24.99 0.33 -24.50
CA SER A 538 25.85 1.48 -24.86
C SER A 538 26.52 2.19 -23.67
N CYS A 539 26.16 1.81 -22.44
CA CYS A 539 26.73 2.40 -21.22
C CYS A 539 27.95 1.59 -20.76
N ASP A 540 29.11 1.79 -21.41
CA ASP A 540 30.40 1.51 -20.80
C ASP A 540 30.52 2.37 -19.54
N VAL A 541 30.17 1.80 -18.38
CA VAL A 541 30.38 2.45 -17.08
C VAL A 541 31.90 2.49 -16.86
N PRO A 542 32.56 3.68 -16.82
CA PRO A 542 33.99 3.71 -16.53
C PRO A 542 34.19 3.15 -15.13
N ALA A 543 35.04 2.11 -15.02
CA ALA A 543 35.40 1.50 -13.76
C ALA A 543 35.75 2.59 -12.72
N VAL A 544 34.93 2.70 -11.68
CA VAL A 544 35.21 3.57 -10.54
C VAL A 544 36.48 3.05 -9.86
N ARG A 545 37.61 3.71 -10.12
CA ARG A 545 38.83 3.46 -9.33
C ARG A 545 38.56 3.88 -7.89
N PRO A 546 38.91 3.07 -6.89
CA PRO A 546 38.71 3.45 -5.50
C PRO A 546 39.53 4.71 -5.21
N ALA A 547 38.87 5.76 -4.74
CA ALA A 547 39.53 6.96 -4.29
C ALA A 547 40.39 6.64 -3.06
N SER A 548 41.70 6.78 -3.19
CA SER A 548 42.66 6.69 -2.08
C SER A 548 42.41 7.83 -1.09
N TYR A 549 42.10 7.46 0.15
CA TYR A 549 41.88 8.37 1.29
C TYR A 549 43.23 8.96 1.76
N CYS A 550 43.36 10.29 1.79
CA CYS A 550 44.51 10.99 2.40
C CYS A 550 44.07 11.63 3.73
N PRO A 551 44.62 11.25 4.91
CA PRO A 551 44.06 11.62 6.21
C PRO A 551 44.26 13.08 6.66
N ALA A 552 44.81 13.96 5.83
CA ALA A 552 45.32 15.27 6.27
C ALA A 552 44.43 16.49 5.94
N CYS A 553 43.44 16.36 5.07
CA CYS A 553 42.62 17.49 4.64
C CYS A 553 41.18 17.05 4.33
N ASN A 554 40.27 17.37 5.24
CA ASN A 554 38.92 16.82 5.32
C ASN A 554 37.94 17.43 4.27
N HIS A 555 38.27 17.41 2.97
CA HIS A 555 37.41 17.82 1.84
C HIS A 555 37.69 16.98 0.57
N ALA A 556 36.67 16.73 -0.25
CA ALA A 556 36.76 16.00 -1.52
C ALA A 556 37.17 16.92 -2.69
N HIS A 557 38.17 16.53 -3.49
CA HIS A 557 38.53 17.22 -4.74
C HIS A 557 37.69 16.71 -5.92
N MET A 558 37.07 17.62 -6.69
CA MET A 558 36.49 17.31 -8.00
C MET A 558 37.57 17.22 -9.11
N PRO A 559 37.33 16.46 -10.19
CA PRO A 559 38.28 16.33 -11.30
C PRO A 559 38.30 17.61 -12.13
N GLY A 560 39.46 18.27 -12.23
CA GLY A 560 39.65 19.45 -13.10
C GLY A 560 40.53 20.59 -12.55
N CYS A 561 40.98 20.54 -11.29
CA CYS A 561 41.91 21.54 -10.77
C CYS A 561 43.37 21.15 -11.06
N GLY A 562 44.10 22.03 -11.75
CA GLY A 562 45.54 21.89 -11.98
C GLY A 562 46.37 21.92 -10.68
N PRO A 563 47.65 21.52 -10.72
CA PRO A 563 48.46 21.30 -9.53
C PRO A 563 48.72 22.60 -8.75
N CYS A 564 48.26 22.65 -7.49
CA CYS A 564 48.61 23.69 -6.53
C CYS A 564 50.10 23.60 -6.17
N ALA A 565 50.89 24.53 -6.69
CA ALA A 565 52.27 24.74 -6.29
C ALA A 565 52.34 25.25 -4.84
N LEU A 566 53.03 24.50 -3.97
CA LEU A 566 53.47 24.96 -2.66
C LEU A 566 54.28 26.25 -2.78
N ARG A 567 53.83 27.33 -2.13
CA ARG A 567 54.64 28.51 -1.84
C ARG A 567 54.84 28.62 -0.33
N LEU A 568 55.91 27.98 0.14
CA LEU A 568 56.51 28.27 1.44
C LEU A 568 57.07 29.70 1.44
N LYS A 569 56.61 30.56 2.33
CA LYS A 569 57.44 31.65 2.87
C LYS A 569 57.12 31.90 4.35
N LYS A 570 58.17 31.63 5.12
CA LYS A 570 58.61 32.11 6.46
C LYS A 570 57.62 32.88 7.31
#